data_AF-A0A8J7Z5B8-F1
#
_entry.id   AF-A0A8J7Z5B8-F1
#
_cell.length_a   1.000
_cell.length_b   1.000
_cell.length_c   1.000
_cell.angle_alpha   90.00
_cell.angle_beta   90.00
_cell.angle_gamma   90.00
#
_symmetry.space_group_name_H-M   'P 1'
#
loop_
_entity.id
_entity.type
_entity.pdbx_description
1 polymer ?
#
loop_
_entity_poly.entity_id
_entity_poly.type
_entity_poly.pdbx_seq_one_letter_code
_entity_poly.pdbx_strand_id
1 'polypeptide(L)' 'MKQCVVCKATIESGQYCDAHLIAKKNLEERYQDWVTAFGKLTWEDYLTKLFEDESIPVGDWAREVANYLLKKGTKKK' A
#
# COMPACT_ATOMS: atom_id res chain seq x y z
N MET A 1 21.35 -11.04 -3.22
CA MET A 1 20.61 -9.81 -3.56
C MET A 1 19.13 -10.15 -3.62
N LYS A 2 18.27 -9.37 -2.96
CA LYS A 2 16.81 -9.54 -3.07
C LYS A 2 16.26 -8.47 -4.02
N GLN A 3 14.99 -8.60 -4.40
CA GLN A 3 14.30 -7.61 -5.22
C GLN A 3 13.05 -7.13 -4.50
N CYS A 4 12.75 -5.84 -4.66
CA CYS A 4 11.50 -5.25 -4.22
C CYS A 4 10.35 -6.02 -4.87
N VAL A 5 9.36 -6.43 -4.07
CA VAL A 5 8.21 -7.17 -4.59
C VAL A 5 7.33 -6.36 -5.54
N VAL A 6 7.37 -5.02 -5.43
CA VAL A 6 6.58 -4.06 -6.22
C VAL A 6 7.31 -3.67 -7.51
N CYS A 7 8.45 -2.96 -7.42
CA CYS A 7 9.16 -2.44 -8.59
C CYS A 7 10.37 -3.29 -9.06
N LYS A 8 10.65 -4.44 -8.42
CA LYS A 8 11.79 -5.34 -8.74
C LYS A 8 13.19 -4.73 -8.61
N ALA A 9 13.30 -3.51 -8.08
CA ALA A 9 14.59 -2.90 -7.74
C ALA A 9 15.40 -3.78 -6.79
N THR A 10 16.71 -3.80 -6.97
CA THR A 10 17.63 -4.56 -6.10
C THR A 10 17.61 -3.97 -4.70
N ILE A 11 17.41 -4.82 -3.69
CA ILE A 11 17.40 -4.44 -2.28
C ILE A 11 18.42 -5.27 -1.51
N GLU A 12 19.05 -4.64 -0.51
CA GLU A 12 20.01 -5.30 0.36
C GLU A 12 19.33 -6.30 1.30
N SER A 13 18.15 -5.95 1.81
CA SER A 13 17.39 -6.77 2.77
C SER A 13 15.90 -6.42 2.76
N GLY A 14 15.06 -7.33 3.26
CA GLY A 14 13.60 -7.14 3.33
C GLY A 14 12.82 -7.58 2.08
N GLN A 15 11.62 -7.03 1.92
CA GLN A 15 10.69 -7.33 0.80
C GLN A 15 10.42 -6.11 -0.09
N TYR A 16 10.61 -4.89 0.43
CA TYR A 16 10.36 -3.63 -0.26
C TYR A 16 11.68 -2.86 -0.35
N CYS A 17 11.87 -2.04 -1.38
CA CYS A 17 12.91 -1.01 -1.34
C CYS A 17 12.50 0.10 -0.37
N ASP A 18 13.45 0.94 0.05
CA ASP A 18 13.23 2.01 1.03
C ASP A 18 12.00 2.86 0.70
N ALA A 19 11.88 3.21 -0.57
CA ALA A 19 10.74 3.88 -1.17
C ALA A 19 9.38 3.25 -0.84
N HIS A 20 9.19 1.99 -1.26
CA HIS A 20 7.95 1.25 -1.05
C HIS A 20 7.75 0.86 0.42
N LEU A 21 8.83 0.73 1.20
CA LEU A 21 8.75 0.47 2.62
C LEU A 21 8.18 1.68 3.37
N ILE A 22 8.67 2.88 3.06
CA ILE A 22 8.16 4.14 3.62
C ILE A 22 6.70 4.34 3.19
N ALA A 23 6.39 4.14 1.91
CA ALA A 23 5.02 4.25 1.41
C ALA A 23 4.05 3.29 2.12
N LYS A 24 4.45 2.03 2.33
CA LYS A 24 3.66 1.05 3.10
C LYS A 24 3.40 1.53 4.53
N LYS A 25 4.42 2.00 5.24
CA LYS A 25 4.27 2.51 6.62
C LYS A 25 3.30 3.68 6.68
N ASN A 26 3.47 4.66 5.78
CA ASN A 26 2.58 5.82 5.70
C ASN A 26 1.13 5.40 5.44
N LEU A 27 0.90 4.40 4.57
CA LEU A 27 -0.44 3.87 4.32
C LEU A 27 -1.06 3.25 5.58
N GLU A 28 -0.29 2.46 6.32
CA GLU A 28 -0.73 1.81 7.57
C GLU A 28 -1.06 2.84 8.66
N GLU A 29 -0.24 3.90 8.79
CA GLU A 29 -0.50 4.99 9.72
C GLU A 29 -1.77 5.77 9.36
N ARG A 30 -1.91 6.17 8.09
CA ARG A 30 -3.09 6.92 7.62
C ARG A 30 -4.38 6.14 7.64
N TYR A 31 -4.31 4.81 7.53
CA TYR A 31 -5.50 3.99 7.68
C TYR A 31 -6.14 4.12 9.06
N GLN A 32 -5.36 4.31 10.12
CA GLN A 32 -5.91 4.53 11.47
C GLN A 32 -6.71 5.83 11.53
N ASP A 33 -6.21 6.91 10.91
CA ASP A 33 -6.93 8.18 10.78
C ASP A 33 -8.26 7.97 10.02
N TRP A 34 -8.21 7.22 8.91
CA TRP A 34 -9.38 6.94 8.09
C TRP A 34 -10.42 6.07 8.80
N VAL A 35 -9.99 5.03 9.53
CA VAL A 35 -10.90 4.21 10.34
C VAL A 35 -11.57 5.05 11.42
N THR A 36 -10.83 5.98 12.04
CA THR A 36 -11.40 6.90 13.04
C THR A 36 -12.42 7.85 12.42
N ALA A 37 -12.15 8.38 11.23
CA ALA A 37 -13.03 9.31 10.54
C ALA A 37 -14.29 8.66 9.92
N PHE A 38 -14.14 7.48 9.31
CA PHE A 38 -15.21 6.79 8.58
C PHE A 38 -15.93 5.71 9.42
N GLY A 39 -15.34 5.28 10.54
CA GLY A 39 -15.90 4.30 11.48
C GLY A 39 -15.86 2.85 11.00
N LYS A 40 -16.50 2.54 9.86
CA LYS A 40 -16.53 1.19 9.26
C LYS A 40 -15.83 1.20 7.90
N LEU A 41 -14.50 1.26 7.93
CA LEU A 41 -13.67 1.14 6.73
C LEU A 41 -12.78 -0.09 6.88
N THR A 42 -12.85 -1.00 5.90
CA THR A 42 -11.94 -2.14 5.86
C THR A 42 -10.61 -1.74 5.24
N TRP A 43 -9.56 -2.52 5.49
CA TRP A 43 -8.26 -2.30 4.88
C TRP A 43 -8.33 -2.40 3.35
N GLU A 44 -9.14 -3.33 2.83
CA GLU A 44 -9.36 -3.50 1.40
C GLU A 44 -10.09 -2.31 0.79
N ASP A 45 -11.16 -1.82 1.42
CA ASP A 45 -11.87 -0.60 0.98
C ASP A 45 -10.96 0.62 0.97
N TYR A 46 -10.13 0.79 2.00
CA TYR A 46 -9.16 1.87 2.07
C TYR A 46 -8.18 1.84 0.90
N LEU A 47 -7.53 0.69 0.67
CA LEU A 47 -6.57 0.56 -0.43
C LEU A 47 -7.24 0.70 -1.80
N THR A 48 -8.48 0.21 -1.94
CA THR A 48 -9.26 0.31 -3.17
C THR A 48 -9.57 1.76 -3.48
N LYS A 49 -10.03 2.54 -2.48
CA LYS A 49 -10.23 3.99 -2.63
C LYS A 49 -8.95 4.70 -3.05
N LEU A 50 -7.82 4.41 -2.42
CA LEU A 50 -6.55 5.07 -2.78
C LEU A 50 -6.04 4.70 -4.18
N PHE A 51 -6.42 3.53 -4.69
CA PHE A 51 -6.01 3.06 -6.00
C PHE A 51 -6.95 3.51 -7.12
N GLU A 52 -8.26 3.43 -6.90
CA GLU A 52 -9.29 3.76 -7.90
C GLU A 52 -9.67 5.24 -7.92
N ASP A 53 -9.60 5.94 -6.79
CA ASP A 53 -9.99 7.34 -6.70
C ASP A 53 -8.80 8.25 -7.03
N GLU A 54 -8.71 8.64 -8.30
CA GLU A 54 -7.67 9.54 -8.79
C GLU A 54 -7.75 10.95 -8.20
N SER A 55 -8.87 11.32 -7.56
CA SER A 55 -9.03 12.62 -6.90
C SER A 55 -8.28 12.71 -5.57
N ILE A 56 -7.91 11.58 -4.97
CA ILE A 56 -7.13 11.55 -3.74
C ILE A 56 -5.66 11.80 -4.09
N PRO A 57 -5.01 12.81 -3.50
CA PRO A 57 -3.59 13.06 -3.70
C PRO A 57 -2.75 11.97 -3.02
N VAL A 58 -2.56 10.85 -3.71
CA VAL A 58 -1.74 9.71 -3.29
C VAL A 58 -0.47 9.71 -4.14
N GLY A 59 0.70 9.67 -3.50
CA GLY A 59 1.96 9.54 -4.23
C GLY A 59 2.05 8.19 -4.97
N ASP A 60 2.72 8.17 -6.12
CA ASP A 60 2.83 6.98 -6.98
C ASP A 60 3.24 5.72 -6.20
N TRP A 61 4.21 5.85 -5.30
CA TRP A 61 4.72 4.72 -4.52
C TRP A 61 3.65 4.13 -3.60
N ALA A 62 2.82 4.97 -2.99
CA ALA A 62 1.71 4.51 -2.15
C ALA A 62 0.61 3.85 -3.00
N ARG A 63 0.32 4.37 -4.18
CA ARG A 63 -0.62 3.76 -5.14
C ARG A 63 -0.13 2.39 -5.62
N GLU A 64 1.16 2.26 -5.92
CA GLU A 64 1.78 0.99 -6.29
C GLU A 64 1.74 -0.05 -5.14
N VAL A 65 2.06 0.38 -3.91
CA VAL A 65 1.91 -0.50 -2.72
C VAL A 65 0.46 -0.92 -2.54
N ALA A 66 -0.51 0.00 -2.65
CA ALA A 66 -1.92 -0.31 -2.49
C ALA A 66 -2.39 -1.37 -3.50
N ASN A 67 -2.06 -1.20 -4.78
CA ASN A 67 -2.34 -2.17 -5.83
C ASN A 67 -1.70 -3.54 -5.52
N TYR A 68 -0.44 -3.57 -5.09
CA TYR A 68 0.24 -4.81 -4.73
C TYR A 68 -0.42 -5.52 -3.55
N LEU A 69 -0.81 -4.77 -2.51
CA LEU A 69 -1.46 -5.32 -1.32
C LEU A 69 -2.86 -5.85 -1.63
N LEU A 70 -3.65 -5.15 -2.45
CA LEU A 70 -4.94 -5.64 -2.95
C LEU A 70 -4.78 -6.98 -3.69
N LYS A 71 -3.84 -7.05 -4.64
CA LYS A 71 -3.55 -8.28 -5.40
C LYS A 71 -3.00 -9.43 -4.54
N LYS A 72 -2.36 -9.11 -3.41
CA LYS A 72 -1.84 -10.12 -2.47
C LYS A 72 -2.92 -10.61 -1.52
N GLY A 73 -3.82 -9.73 -1.06
CA GLY A 73 -4.94 -10.05 -0.17
C GLY A 73 -6.00 -10.94 -0.84
N THR A 74 -6.17 -10.85 -2.16
CA THR A 74 -7.10 -11.70 -2.92
C THR A 74 -6.61 -13.13 -3.12
N LYS A 75 -5.36 -13.47 -2.78
CA LYS A 75 -4.91 -14.87 -2.68
C LYS A 75 -5.35 -15.48 -1.34
N LYS A 76 -6.66 -15.64 -1.16
CA LYS A 76 -7.17 -16.68 -0.26
C LYS A 76 -6.75 -18.04 -0.85
N LYS A 77 -5.85 -18.71 -0.13
CA LYS A 77 -5.50 -20.11 -0.37
C LYS A 77 -6.50 -20.99 0.37
#